data_AF-A0A3D5DRE4-F1
#
_entry.id   AF-A0A3D5DRE4-F1
#
_cell.length_a   1.000
_cell.length_b   1.000
_cell.length_c   1.000
_cell.angle_alpha   90.00
_cell.angle_beta   90.00
_cell.angle_gamma   90.00
#
_symmetry.space_group_name_H-M   'P 1'
#
loop_
_entity.id
_entity.type
_entity.pdbx_description
1 polymer ?
#
loop_
_entity_poly.entity_id
_entity_poly.type
_entity_poly.pdbx_seq_one_letter_code
_entity_poly.pdbx_strand_id
1 'polypeptide(L)' 'MQVVPFLVGAHPGMLGHLVVAGFDDLPSIVYLDTAAAGQIVETPSVVDQVGLTWEALRSEALPRAASRDLMAKIAEDRWT' A
#
# COMPACT_ATOMS: atom_id res chain seq x y z
N MET A 1 5.39 -3.45 9.21
CA MET A 1 5.83 -3.07 7.85
C MET A 1 5.84 -4.31 6.98
N GLN A 2 5.37 -4.19 5.76
CA GLN A 2 5.56 -5.17 4.69
C GLN A 2 6.20 -4.45 3.51
N VAL A 3 7.00 -5.16 2.72
CA VAL A 3 7.73 -4.61 1.57
C VAL A 3 7.29 -5.36 0.32
N VAL A 4 6.98 -4.62 -0.74
CA VAL A 4 6.81 -5.19 -2.07
C VAL A 4 8.18 -5.22 -2.75
N PRO A 5 8.73 -6.40 -3.09
CA PRO A 5 10.02 -6.49 -3.75
C PRO A 5 10.00 -5.86 -5.15
N PHE A 6 11.10 -5.25 -5.55
CA PHE A 6 11.24 -4.66 -6.89
C PHE A 6 10.96 -5.66 -8.04
N LEU A 7 11.26 -6.95 -7.83
CA LEU A 7 11.05 -8.01 -8.82
C LEU A 7 9.57 -8.26 -9.16
N VAL A 8 8.63 -7.87 -8.30
CA VAL A 8 7.19 -7.95 -8.58
C VAL A 8 6.82 -7.13 -9.83
N GLY A 9 7.57 -6.08 -10.12
CA GLY A 9 7.30 -5.20 -11.26
C GLY A 9 6.10 -4.28 -11.02
N ALA A 10 5.42 -3.89 -12.09
CA ALA A 10 4.35 -2.90 -12.03
C ALA A 10 3.16 -3.42 -11.21
N HIS A 11 2.74 -2.64 -10.21
CA HIS A 11 1.59 -2.97 -9.37
C HIS A 11 0.76 -1.72 -9.04
N PRO A 12 -0.53 -1.88 -8.67
CA PRO A 12 -1.44 -0.73 -8.47
C PRO A 12 -0.95 0.31 -7.45
N GLY A 13 -0.19 -0.10 -6.43
CA GLY A 13 0.42 0.82 -5.46
C GLY A 13 1.47 1.80 -6.02
N MET A 14 1.90 1.65 -7.28
CA MET A 14 2.82 2.61 -7.91
C MET A 14 2.14 3.91 -8.37
N LEU A 15 0.80 3.94 -8.38
CA LEU A 15 0.02 5.08 -8.89
C LEU A 15 -0.05 6.25 -7.88
N GLY A 16 0.41 6.05 -6.65
CA GLY A 16 0.40 7.07 -5.62
C GLY A 16 0.18 6.48 -4.23
N HIS A 17 0.38 7.30 -3.20
CA HIS A 17 0.06 6.91 -1.84
C HIS A 17 -1.46 6.91 -1.62
N LEU A 18 -1.94 5.96 -0.82
CA LEU A 18 -3.34 5.88 -0.42
C LEU A 18 -3.43 5.55 1.07
N VAL A 19 -4.50 6.00 1.70
CA VAL A 19 -4.87 5.62 3.07
C VAL A 19 -6.33 5.20 3.07
N VAL A 20 -6.63 4.04 3.67
CA VAL A 20 -8.00 3.58 3.92
C VAL A 20 -8.30 3.72 5.40
N ALA A 21 -9.33 4.47 5.75
CA ALA A 21 -9.85 4.56 7.10
C ALA A 21 -11.16 3.75 7.18
N GLY A 22 -11.10 2.62 7.86
CA GLY A 22 -12.25 1.76 8.13
C GLY A 22 -12.89 2.09 9.48
N PHE A 23 -14.20 1.91 9.58
CA PHE A 23 -15.00 2.12 10.78
C PHE A 23 -15.91 0.91 11.01
N ASP A 24 -16.22 0.61 12.26
CA ASP A 24 -17.09 -0.53 12.60
C ASP A 24 -18.56 -0.25 12.24
N ASP A 25 -19.02 0.99 12.44
CA ASP A 25 -20.43 1.39 12.28
C ASP A 25 -20.66 2.40 11.14
N LEU A 26 -19.62 2.75 10.37
CA LEU A 26 -19.69 3.74 9.29
C LEU A 26 -19.02 3.23 8.00
N PRO A 27 -19.42 3.73 6.82
CA PRO A 27 -18.68 3.44 5.58
C PRO A 27 -17.22 3.86 5.69
N SER A 28 -16.33 3.08 5.08
CA SER A 28 -14.92 3.45 5.00
C SER A 28 -14.74 4.70 4.14
N ILE A 29 -13.72 5.50 4.46
CA ILE A 29 -13.30 6.65 3.65
C ILE A 29 -11.86 6.43 3.17
N VAL A 30 -11.50 7.01 2.04
CA VAL A 30 -10.14 6.89 1.50
C VAL A 30 -9.51 8.25 1.25
N TYR A 31 -8.23 8.35 1.55
CA TYR A 31 -7.38 9.43 1.09
C TYR A 31 -6.55 8.94 -0.10
N LEU A 32 -6.59 9.68 -1.19
CA LEU A 32 -5.79 9.45 -2.39
C LEU A 32 -4.81 10.60 -2.57
N ASP A 33 -3.52 10.27 -2.60
CA ASP A 33 -2.48 11.22 -2.98
C ASP A 33 -2.33 11.17 -4.50
N THR A 34 -2.78 12.25 -5.16
CA THR A 34 -2.74 12.36 -6.62
C THR A 34 -1.64 13.34 -7.05
N ALA A 35 -1.28 13.32 -8.33
CA ALA A 35 -0.31 14.27 -8.88
C ALA A 35 -0.74 15.75 -8.75
N ALA A 36 -2.03 16.02 -8.56
CA ALA A 36 -2.55 17.37 -8.40
C ALA A 36 -2.65 17.78 -6.93
N ALA A 37 -3.34 16.97 -6.11
CA ALA A 37 -3.56 17.22 -4.69
C ALA A 37 -4.03 15.94 -3.97
N GLY A 38 -3.95 15.95 -2.64
CA GLY A 38 -4.61 14.96 -1.80
C GLY A 38 -6.14 15.11 -1.83
N GLN A 39 -6.86 14.00 -1.95
CA GLN A 39 -8.32 13.97 -1.98
C GLN A 39 -8.87 13.00 -0.95
N ILE A 40 -9.89 13.43 -0.19
CA ILE A 40 -10.71 12.55 0.63
C ILE A 40 -11.92 12.13 -0.21
N VAL A 41 -12.17 10.83 -0.30
CA VAL A 41 -13.26 10.26 -1.10
C VAL A 41 -14.12 9.35 -0.24
N GLU A 42 -15.44 9.58 -0.30
CA GLU A 42 -16.47 8.84 0.42
C GLU A 42 -17.41 8.07 -0.53
N THR A 43 -17.26 8.27 -1.85
CA THR A 43 -18.07 7.60 -2.87
C THR A 43 -17.87 6.08 -2.78
N PRO A 44 -18.92 5.27 -2.49
CA PRO A 44 -18.76 3.86 -2.17
C PRO A 44 -18.01 3.05 -3.25
N SER A 45 -18.33 3.27 -4.52
CA SER A 45 -17.67 2.56 -5.63
C SER A 45 -16.16 2.85 -5.72
N VAL A 46 -15.74 4.07 -5.36
CA VAL A 46 -14.31 4.43 -5.35
C VAL A 46 -13.63 3.82 -4.13
N VAL A 47 -14.28 3.85 -2.96
CA VAL A 47 -13.78 3.22 -1.73
C VAL A 47 -13.57 1.73 -1.95
N ASP A 48 -14.53 1.03 -2.56
CA ASP A 48 -14.44 -0.41 -2.87
C ASP A 48 -13.28 -0.71 -3.82
N GLN A 49 -13.11 0.10 -4.87
CA GLN A 49 -12.00 -0.06 -5.83
C GLN A 49 -10.63 0.15 -5.16
N VAL A 50 -10.52 1.13 -4.27
CA VAL A 50 -9.29 1.38 -3.50
C VAL A 50 -9.05 0.24 -2.51
N GLY A 51 -10.10 -0.32 -1.90
CA GLY A 51 -10.03 -1.53 -1.08
C GLY A 51 -9.42 -2.70 -1.85
N LEU A 52 -9.91 -2.98 -3.07
CA LEU A 52 -9.34 -4.02 -3.93
C LEU A 52 -7.87 -3.76 -4.30
N THR A 53 -7.52 -2.50 -4.56
CA THR A 53 -6.13 -2.08 -4.82
C THR A 53 -5.24 -2.35 -3.61
N TRP A 54 -5.73 -2.04 -2.40
CA TRP A 54 -5.02 -2.29 -1.15
C TRP A 54 -4.83 -3.78 -0.87
N GLU A 55 -5.85 -4.61 -1.13
CA GLU A 55 -5.76 -6.07 -1.02
C GLU A 55 -4.73 -6.65 -2.00
N ALA A 56 -4.78 -6.23 -3.28
CA ALA A 56 -3.83 -6.67 -4.31
C ALA A 56 -2.39 -6.25 -3.96
N LEU A 57 -2.18 -5.05 -3.43
CA LEU A 57 -0.85 -4.63 -3.00
C LEU A 57 -0.33 -5.51 -1.86
N ARG A 58 -1.22 -5.93 -0.95
CA ARG A 58 -0.84 -6.78 0.18
C ARG A 58 -0.54 -8.21 -0.25
N SER A 59 -1.16 -8.73 -1.31
CA SER A 59 -0.85 -10.06 -1.84
C SER A 59 0.54 -10.14 -2.48
N GLU A 60 1.00 -9.04 -3.09
CA GLU A 60 2.35 -8.94 -3.66
C GLU A 60 3.43 -8.64 -2.61
N ALA A 61 3.04 -8.12 -1.44
CA ALA A 61 3.97 -7.76 -0.39
C ALA A 61 4.49 -9.00 0.35
N LEU A 62 5.78 -9.00 0.69
CA LEU A 62 6.36 -10.05 1.51
C LEU A 62 5.67 -10.13 2.89
N PRO A 63 5.64 -11.33 3.50
CA PRO A 63 5.32 -11.46 4.91
C PRO A 63 6.22 -10.57 5.77
N ARG A 64 5.74 -10.17 6.95
CA ARG A 64 6.46 -9.25 7.84
C ARG A 64 7.88 -9.72 8.19
N ALA A 65 8.07 -11.01 8.44
CA ALA A 65 9.39 -11.57 8.75
C ALA A 65 10.35 -11.43 7.55
N ALA A 66 9.95 -11.92 6.38
CA ALA A 66 10.73 -11.81 5.16
C ALA A 66 11.02 -10.35 4.74
N SER A 67 10.07 -9.43 5.00
CA SER A 67 10.30 -8.00 4.80
C SER A 67 11.42 -7.46 5.70
N ARG A 68 11.46 -7.88 6.98
CA ARG A 68 12.51 -7.48 7.92
C ARG A 68 13.88 -8.07 7.52
N ASP A 69 13.90 -9.33 7.14
CA ASP A 69 15.13 -10.01 6.71
C ASP A 69 15.71 -9.34 5.46
N LEU A 70 14.85 -8.99 4.49
CA LEU A 70 15.26 -8.23 3.30
C LEU A 70 15.87 -6.88 3.67
N MET A 71 15.22 -6.12 4.56
CA MET A 71 15.73 -4.80 4.99
C MET A 71 17.05 -4.91 5.74
N ALA A 72 17.20 -5.89 6.64
CA ALA A 72 18.44 -6.11 7.38
C ALA A 72 19.59 -6.47 6.43
N LYS A 73 19.35 -7.39 5.49
CA LYS A 73 20.33 -7.77 4.46
C LYS A 73 20.80 -6.55 3.65
N ILE A 74 19.88 -5.73 3.16
CA ILE A 74 20.24 -4.54 2.38
C ILE A 74 21.04 -3.54 3.22
N ALA A 75 20.70 -3.38 4.51
CA ALA A 75 21.43 -2.49 5.41
C ALA A 75 22.86 -2.98 5.63
N GLU A 76 23.06 -4.28 5.84
CA GLU A 76 24.39 -4.89 5.97
C GLU A 76 25.19 -4.75 4.68
N ASP A 77 24.63 -5.16 3.53
CA ASP A 77 25.30 -5.11 2.22
C ASP A 77 25.73 -3.69 1.78
N ARG A 78 25.05 -2.65 2.26
CA ARG A 78 25.28 -1.25 1.83
C ARG A 78 26.13 -0.43 2.81
N TRP A 79 26.29 -0.89 4.04
CA TRP A 79 27.01 -0.17 5.10
C TRP A 79 28.14 -0.98 5.75
N THR A 80 28.56 -2.08 5.14
CA THR A 80 29.88 -2.72 5.35
C THR A 80 30.76 -2.56 4.12
#